data_AF-A0A353ZBG3-F1
#
_entry.id   AF-A0A353ZBG3-F1
#
_cell.length_a   1.000
_cell.length_b   1.000
_cell.length_c   1.000
_cell.angle_alpha   90.00
_cell.angle_beta   90.00
_cell.angle_gamma   90.00
#
_symmetry.space_group_name_H-M   'P 1'
#
loop_
_entity.id
_entity.type
_entity.pdbx_description
1 polymer ?
#
loop_
_entity_poly.entity_id
_entity_poly.type
_entity_poly.pdbx_seq_one_letter_code
_entity_poly.pdbx_strand_id
1 'polypeptide(L)'
;MADLVDGESVEMSGSGARPYVLKNTGGVYSCSCPAWRNQSVAIERRTCKHLKKLRGEAAELARVGQPERPGAAPRTDEAAGEDGASEKSLPLLLAERWTGESDITGWWMSEKLDGVRAYWNGQTFVSRLGNEFLAPAWFTAGLPDVPLDGELWLDRRRFQRAVSIVRRRDRSEHWRELKYVVFDLPALPDPFEDRQQQLAALLARNVSEFTRVHHQERCRSVDHLRDELSRVEQLGGEGLMLRQPGSLYVPGRSTTLLKVKQFLDGEARVIEHVPGAGRHKGRLGALVCELADGRRFSIGTGFSDAERMAPPGPGAIVSFRYQELSEGGVPRFPSYVGVRADAPAVSTSEDLIVAAEEGAGQSSHSRRSSRSPTSRSTQSPATETCASPSTPPPVAPSDSPPTGVPAESAPLGTSPRYFECREAGAAKFWEVCVEGTAMTVRWGKIGTDGQQKTKSFASPEAAAREAASLVAEKTSKGYHETLDGNR
;
A
#
# COMPACT_ATOMS: atom_id res chain seq x y z
N MET A 1 -34.43 32.31 9.79
CA MET A 1 -34.51 31.12 8.91
C MET A 1 -34.09 29.91 9.73
N ALA A 2 -34.45 28.68 9.33
CA ALA A 2 -34.08 27.48 10.06
C ALA A 2 -32.62 27.08 9.74
N ASP A 3 -31.67 27.80 10.34
CA ASP A 3 -30.25 27.46 10.27
C ASP A 3 -29.83 26.69 11.53
N LEU A 4 -28.88 25.77 11.38
CA LEU A 4 -28.48 24.85 12.46
C LEU A 4 -27.47 25.52 13.40
N VAL A 5 -27.70 25.43 14.70
CA VAL A 5 -26.70 25.78 15.73
C VAL A 5 -25.49 24.84 15.61
N ASP A 6 -24.32 25.27 16.07
CA ASP A 6 -23.14 24.40 15.99
C ASP A 6 -23.33 23.09 16.78
N GLY A 7 -22.95 21.97 16.16
CA GLY A 7 -23.19 20.63 16.67
C GLY A 7 -24.56 20.04 16.33
N GLU A 8 -25.56 20.86 15.98
CA GLU A 8 -26.95 20.45 15.73
C GLU A 8 -27.11 19.66 14.41
N SER A 9 -28.05 18.70 14.40
CA SER A 9 -28.41 17.91 13.23
C SER A 9 -29.92 17.74 13.06
N VAL A 10 -30.39 17.82 11.82
CA VAL A 10 -31.81 17.62 11.44
C VAL A 10 -31.92 16.57 10.34
N GLU A 11 -32.99 15.79 10.36
CA GLU A 11 -33.31 14.84 9.29
C GLU A 11 -34.17 15.49 8.19
N MET A 12 -33.86 15.21 6.92
CA MET A 12 -34.64 15.68 5.78
C MET A 12 -34.91 14.54 4.78
N SER A 13 -36.20 14.24 4.58
CA SER A 13 -36.64 13.30 3.55
C SER A 13 -36.20 13.73 2.15
N GLY A 14 -35.76 12.78 1.35
CA GLY A 14 -35.24 13.02 0.01
C GLY A 14 -35.39 11.81 -0.90
N SER A 15 -34.58 11.73 -1.95
CA SER A 15 -34.63 10.68 -2.98
C SER A 15 -33.97 9.36 -2.56
N GLY A 16 -34.19 8.92 -1.31
CA GLY A 16 -33.67 7.68 -0.76
C GLY A 16 -34.61 7.11 0.31
N ALA A 17 -34.61 5.80 0.49
CA ALA A 17 -35.54 5.09 1.39
C ALA A 17 -35.31 5.34 2.90
N ARG A 18 -34.29 6.12 3.26
CA ARG A 18 -34.05 6.66 4.60
C ARG A 18 -33.81 8.17 4.48
N PRO A 19 -34.23 8.99 5.46
CA PRO A 19 -33.99 10.43 5.43
C PRO A 19 -32.48 10.73 5.41
N TYR A 20 -32.13 11.89 4.86
CA TYR A 20 -30.75 12.37 4.89
C TYR A 20 -30.53 13.23 6.13
N VAL A 21 -29.47 12.93 6.88
CA VAL A 21 -29.05 13.75 8.03
C VAL A 21 -28.27 14.96 7.51
N LEU A 22 -28.67 16.15 7.94
CA LEU A 22 -27.97 17.41 7.74
C LEU A 22 -27.40 17.84 9.09
N LYS A 23 -26.14 18.28 9.15
CA LYS A 23 -25.47 18.64 10.41
C LYS A 23 -24.53 19.82 10.25
N ASN A 24 -24.55 20.75 11.20
CA ASN A 24 -23.52 21.78 11.38
C ASN A 24 -22.50 21.30 12.42
N THR A 25 -21.20 21.48 12.19
CA THR A 25 -20.13 21.12 13.15
C THR A 25 -18.87 21.95 12.88
N GLY A 26 -18.45 22.77 13.84
CA GLY A 26 -17.40 23.78 13.65
C GLY A 26 -17.79 24.87 12.63
N GLY A 27 -19.09 25.11 12.43
CA GLY A 27 -19.59 25.96 11.34
C GLY A 27 -19.67 25.28 9.96
N VAL A 28 -19.19 24.03 9.85
CA VAL A 28 -19.17 23.25 8.60
C VAL A 28 -20.50 22.55 8.39
N TYR A 29 -21.21 22.89 7.31
CA TYR A 29 -22.50 22.28 6.96
C TYR A 29 -22.32 21.03 6.11
N SER A 30 -22.88 19.92 6.58
CA SER A 30 -22.77 18.59 5.97
C SER A 30 -24.13 17.96 5.70
N CYS A 31 -24.19 17.03 4.74
CA CYS A 31 -25.41 16.30 4.40
C CYS A 31 -25.09 14.87 3.91
N SER A 32 -25.76 13.85 4.46
CA SER A 32 -25.48 12.44 4.11
C SER A 32 -25.88 12.02 2.68
N CYS A 33 -26.57 12.89 1.94
CA CYS A 33 -27.02 12.58 0.58
C CYS A 33 -25.84 12.40 -0.42
N PRO A 34 -25.97 11.52 -1.43
CA PRO A 34 -24.91 11.31 -2.43
C PRO A 34 -24.48 12.60 -3.15
N ALA A 35 -25.44 13.48 -3.46
CA ALA A 35 -25.21 14.73 -4.18
C ALA A 35 -24.34 15.75 -3.41
N TRP A 36 -24.14 15.57 -2.10
CA TRP A 36 -23.20 16.36 -1.29
C TRP A 36 -21.91 15.58 -1.01
N ARG A 37 -22.03 14.31 -0.60
CA ARG A 37 -20.86 13.47 -0.26
C ARG A 37 -19.89 13.27 -1.42
N ASN A 38 -20.41 13.19 -2.64
CA ASN A 38 -19.64 12.82 -3.84
C ASN A 38 -19.08 14.04 -4.60
N GLN A 39 -19.18 15.27 -4.07
CA GLN A 39 -18.64 16.46 -4.75
C GLN A 39 -17.11 16.52 -4.63
N SER A 40 -16.44 16.93 -5.71
CA SER A 40 -14.97 17.05 -5.76
C SER A 40 -14.42 18.34 -5.13
N VAL A 41 -15.28 19.25 -4.66
CA VAL A 41 -14.87 20.51 -4.02
C VAL A 41 -14.56 20.34 -2.52
N ALA A 42 -13.83 21.31 -1.97
CA ALA A 42 -13.56 21.42 -0.53
C ALA A 42 -14.86 21.44 0.28
N ILE A 43 -14.85 20.81 1.46
CA ILE A 43 -16.05 20.52 2.26
C ILE A 43 -16.88 21.78 2.56
N GLU A 44 -16.22 22.90 2.86
CA GLU A 44 -16.85 24.22 3.05
C GLU A 44 -17.66 24.70 1.84
N ARG A 45 -17.16 24.48 0.62
CA ARG A 45 -17.84 24.91 -0.62
C ARG A 45 -18.85 23.88 -1.15
N ARG A 46 -19.12 22.78 -0.41
CA ARG A 46 -20.12 21.77 -0.81
C ARG A 46 -21.53 22.20 -0.43
N THR A 47 -22.46 22.08 -1.37
CA THR A 47 -23.89 22.36 -1.18
C THR A 47 -24.76 21.27 -1.79
N CYS A 48 -26.04 21.18 -1.44
CA CYS A 48 -26.99 20.31 -2.11
C CYS A 48 -28.42 20.85 -1.99
N LYS A 49 -29.37 20.26 -2.73
CA LYS A 49 -30.80 20.62 -2.66
C LYS A 49 -31.37 20.61 -1.24
N HIS A 50 -30.84 19.77 -0.35
CA HIS A 50 -31.30 19.68 1.04
C HIS A 50 -30.77 20.84 1.90
N LEU A 51 -29.47 21.17 1.82
CA LEU A 51 -28.90 22.34 2.50
C LEU A 51 -29.53 23.65 1.99
N LYS A 52 -29.72 23.78 0.67
CA LYS A 52 -30.46 24.88 0.06
C LYS A 52 -31.90 24.99 0.56
N LYS A 53 -32.61 23.87 0.74
CA LYS A 53 -33.98 23.83 1.27
C LYS A 53 -34.05 24.18 2.76
N LEU A 54 -33.02 23.82 3.54
CA LEU A 54 -32.94 24.13 4.97
C LEU A 54 -32.62 25.61 5.22
N ARG A 55 -31.51 26.08 4.63
CA ARG A 55 -30.93 27.42 4.91
C ARG A 55 -31.50 28.53 4.03
N GLY A 56 -32.14 28.17 2.91
CA GLY A 56 -32.53 29.08 1.84
C GLY A 56 -31.39 29.27 0.82
N GLU A 57 -31.73 29.43 -0.46
CA GLU A 57 -30.73 29.47 -1.53
C GLU A 57 -29.74 30.64 -1.40
N ALA A 58 -30.19 31.81 -0.95
CA ALA A 58 -29.33 32.99 -0.80
C ALA A 58 -28.28 32.82 0.31
N ALA A 59 -28.68 32.33 1.50
CA ALA A 59 -27.77 32.09 2.62
C ALA A 59 -26.81 30.92 2.36
N GLU A 60 -27.18 29.99 1.50
CA GLU A 60 -26.34 28.88 1.08
C GLU A 60 -25.37 29.26 -0.04
N LEU A 61 -25.80 30.08 -1.02
CA LEU A 61 -24.94 30.66 -2.05
C LEU A 61 -23.88 31.60 -1.45
N ALA A 62 -24.26 32.41 -0.46
CA ALA A 62 -23.33 33.26 0.29
C ALA A 62 -22.27 32.44 1.04
N ARG A 63 -22.61 31.24 1.52
CA ARG A 63 -21.71 30.35 2.26
C ARG A 63 -20.69 29.64 1.35
N VAL A 64 -21.11 29.14 0.19
CA VAL A 64 -20.19 28.43 -0.73
C VAL A 64 -19.40 29.34 -1.67
N GLY A 65 -19.83 30.61 -1.78
CA GLY A 65 -19.30 31.58 -2.73
C GLY A 65 -19.91 31.44 -4.12
N GLN A 66 -19.73 32.47 -4.97
CA GLN A 66 -20.04 32.32 -6.39
C GLN A 66 -19.03 31.38 -7.07
N PRO A 67 -19.43 30.62 -8.11
CA PRO A 67 -18.47 29.92 -8.94
C PRO A 67 -17.63 30.94 -9.74
N GLU A 68 -16.36 31.06 -9.36
CA GLU A 68 -15.38 31.89 -10.07
C GLU A 68 -15.27 31.43 -11.53
N ARG A 69 -15.43 32.35 -12.49
CA ARG A 69 -15.24 32.05 -13.91
C ARG A 69 -13.74 31.87 -14.19
N PRO A 70 -13.31 30.85 -14.95
CA PRO A 70 -11.93 30.74 -15.38
C PRO A 70 -11.62 31.81 -16.45
N GLY A 71 -10.93 32.89 -16.06
CA GLY A 71 -10.43 33.89 -17.00
C GLY A 71 -9.99 35.20 -16.34
N ALA A 72 -8.88 35.76 -16.83
CA ALA A 72 -8.30 37.06 -16.46
C ALA A 72 -7.89 37.26 -14.99
N ALA A 73 -6.65 36.86 -14.67
CA ALA A 73 -5.87 37.55 -13.63
C ALA A 73 -5.46 38.95 -14.13
N PRO A 74 -5.29 39.95 -13.25
CA PRO A 74 -4.67 41.22 -13.63
C PRO A 74 -3.20 41.02 -14.00
N ARG A 75 -2.71 41.74 -15.01
CA ARG A 75 -1.28 41.71 -15.37
C ARG A 75 -0.45 42.52 -14.39
N THR A 76 0.64 41.93 -13.92
CA THR A 76 1.87 42.63 -13.59
C THR A 76 2.97 41.94 -14.39
N ASP A 77 3.45 42.61 -15.44
CA ASP A 77 4.54 42.10 -16.26
C ASP A 77 5.87 42.23 -15.50
N GLU A 78 6.63 41.14 -15.35
CA GLU A 78 8.05 41.06 -15.76
C GLU A 78 8.58 39.62 -15.62
N ALA A 79 9.62 39.29 -16.39
CA ALA A 79 9.92 37.91 -16.79
C ALA A 79 10.93 37.18 -15.90
N ALA A 80 10.75 35.85 -15.76
CA ALA A 80 11.77 34.85 -16.15
C ALA A 80 11.27 33.40 -15.95
N GLY A 81 11.64 32.50 -16.87
CA GLY A 81 11.64 31.04 -16.64
C GLY A 81 10.30 30.32 -16.78
N GLU A 82 9.91 29.98 -18.02
CA GLU A 82 8.95 28.89 -18.24
C GLU A 82 9.65 27.54 -18.03
N ASP A 83 9.08 26.68 -17.19
CA ASP A 83 9.39 25.24 -17.21
C ASP A 83 8.11 24.43 -16.92
N GLY A 84 7.95 23.31 -17.60
CA GLY A 84 6.65 22.64 -17.75
C GLY A 84 6.09 22.10 -16.44
N ALA A 85 4.80 22.37 -16.17
CA ALA A 85 4.08 21.88 -14.97
C ALA A 85 3.80 20.36 -15.03
N SER A 86 4.86 19.56 -14.89
CA SER A 86 4.80 18.13 -14.62
C SER A 86 4.00 17.85 -13.35
N GLU A 87 3.19 16.78 -13.35
CA GLU A 87 2.49 16.32 -12.15
C GLU A 87 3.52 15.94 -11.06
N LYS A 88 3.73 16.83 -10.08
CA LYS A 88 4.73 16.69 -9.00
C LYS A 88 4.41 15.55 -8.03
N SER A 89 4.59 14.31 -8.50
CA SER A 89 4.72 13.15 -7.64
C SER A 89 6.03 13.26 -6.84
N LEU A 90 5.93 13.19 -5.52
CA LEU A 90 7.11 13.30 -4.65
C LEU A 90 8.01 12.05 -4.78
N PRO A 91 9.34 12.20 -4.70
CA PRO A 91 10.30 11.12 -4.88
C PRO A 91 10.41 10.21 -3.64
N LEU A 92 9.27 9.69 -3.16
CA LEU A 92 9.17 8.95 -1.90
C LEU A 92 9.60 7.49 -2.04
N LEU A 93 10.42 7.00 -1.10
CA LEU A 93 10.69 5.58 -0.88
C LEU A 93 9.42 4.86 -0.37
N LEU A 94 9.11 3.70 -0.94
CA LEU A 94 7.87 2.94 -0.69
C LEU A 94 8.19 1.48 -0.33
N ALA A 95 7.67 1.03 0.80
CA ALA A 95 7.96 -0.30 1.32
C ALA A 95 7.29 -1.44 0.54
N GLU A 96 8.03 -2.52 0.32
CA GLU A 96 7.51 -3.84 -0.07
C GLU A 96 6.95 -4.61 1.14
N ARG A 97 6.58 -5.89 0.95
CA ARG A 97 6.05 -6.78 1.99
C ARG A 97 7.07 -7.88 2.21
N TRP A 98 7.57 -8.03 3.43
CA TRP A 98 8.36 -9.21 3.80
C TRP A 98 7.47 -10.47 3.77
N THR A 99 7.95 -11.55 3.15
CA THR A 99 7.19 -12.80 2.96
C THR A 99 7.44 -13.85 4.03
N GLY A 100 8.47 -13.67 4.87
CA GLY A 100 8.98 -14.69 5.79
C GLY A 100 10.20 -15.47 5.29
N GLU A 101 10.56 -15.30 4.01
CA GLU A 101 11.58 -16.11 3.32
C GLU A 101 12.98 -15.49 3.34
N SER A 102 13.09 -14.17 3.52
CA SER A 102 14.36 -13.44 3.55
C SER A 102 14.90 -13.35 4.97
N ASP A 103 16.20 -13.63 5.15
CA ASP A 103 16.89 -13.30 6.40
C ASP A 103 16.90 -11.77 6.61
N ILE A 104 16.46 -11.38 7.81
CA ILE A 104 16.35 -10.00 8.28
C ILE A 104 17.21 -9.74 9.52
N THR A 105 18.09 -10.69 9.86
CA THR A 105 19.07 -10.55 10.93
C THR A 105 19.97 -9.33 10.67
N GLY A 106 20.12 -8.50 11.69
CA GLY A 106 20.86 -7.23 11.60
C GLY A 106 20.13 -6.09 10.91
N TRP A 107 18.94 -6.28 10.32
CA TRP A 107 18.16 -5.17 9.75
C TRP A 107 17.68 -4.20 10.84
N TRP A 108 17.46 -2.95 10.47
CA TRP A 108 16.82 -1.99 11.36
C TRP A 108 15.32 -2.21 11.40
N MET A 109 14.71 -2.04 12.56
CA MET A 109 13.33 -2.36 12.87
C MET A 109 12.68 -1.23 13.65
N SER A 110 11.49 -0.82 13.24
CA SER A 110 10.70 0.23 13.88
C SER A 110 9.20 -0.08 13.84
N GLU A 111 8.43 0.48 14.76
CA GLU A 111 6.96 0.32 14.75
C GLU A 111 6.36 0.90 13.48
N LYS A 112 5.43 0.17 12.83
CA LYS A 112 4.61 0.76 11.78
C LYS A 112 3.52 1.62 12.42
N LEU A 113 3.62 2.92 12.17
CA LEU A 113 2.65 3.92 12.59
C LEU A 113 1.44 3.94 11.62
N ASP A 114 0.23 3.92 12.20
CA ASP A 114 -1.06 4.13 11.51
C ASP A 114 -1.46 5.62 11.61
N GLY A 115 -0.73 6.46 10.86
CA GLY A 115 -0.88 7.91 10.86
C GLY A 115 -1.17 8.46 9.46
N VAL A 116 -0.70 9.68 9.18
CA VAL A 116 -0.72 10.25 7.84
C VAL A 116 0.67 10.70 7.41
N ARG A 117 1.30 9.93 6.52
CA ARG A 117 2.63 10.25 5.96
C ARG A 117 2.68 11.65 5.38
N ALA A 118 3.62 12.44 5.88
CA ALA A 118 3.87 13.82 5.48
C ALA A 118 5.36 14.00 5.15
N TYR A 119 5.62 14.50 3.95
CA TYR A 119 6.92 14.95 3.52
C TYR A 119 7.05 16.42 3.90
N TRP A 120 8.01 16.75 4.76
CA TRP A 120 8.41 18.13 4.98
C TRP A 120 9.37 18.52 3.85
N ASN A 121 9.12 19.63 3.16
CA ASN A 121 9.96 20.07 2.04
C ASN A 121 11.00 21.15 2.41
N GLY A 122 11.15 21.46 3.71
CA GLY A 122 11.89 22.61 4.24
C GLY A 122 10.98 23.73 4.78
N GLN A 123 9.75 23.85 4.26
CA GLN A 123 8.84 24.98 4.53
C GLN A 123 7.39 24.58 4.84
N THR A 124 6.88 23.51 4.23
CA THR A 124 5.49 23.03 4.36
C THR A 124 5.41 21.50 4.38
N PHE A 125 4.33 20.99 4.97
CA PHE A 125 4.00 19.57 4.93
C PHE A 125 3.21 19.22 3.67
N VAL A 126 3.68 18.21 2.94
CA VAL A 126 3.09 17.73 1.70
C VAL A 126 2.72 16.27 1.84
N SER A 127 1.48 15.93 1.48
CA SER A 127 0.98 14.56 1.42
C SER A 127 1.65 13.78 0.28
N ARG A 128 1.57 12.45 0.34
CA ARG A 128 2.02 11.52 -0.72
C ARG A 128 1.52 11.86 -2.14
N LEU A 129 0.41 12.60 -2.28
CA LEU A 129 -0.20 12.98 -3.56
C LEU A 129 0.03 14.48 -3.89
N GLY A 130 1.04 15.13 -3.31
CA GLY A 130 1.37 16.53 -3.59
C GLY A 130 0.49 17.59 -2.90
N ASN A 131 -0.64 17.19 -2.28
CA ASN A 131 -1.50 18.12 -1.55
C ASN A 131 -0.84 18.60 -0.25
N GLU A 132 -0.85 19.91 -0.02
CA GLU A 132 -0.38 20.57 1.21
C GLU A 132 -1.31 20.32 2.42
N PHE A 133 -0.72 20.04 3.59
CA PHE A 133 -1.40 20.09 4.89
C PHE A 133 -1.16 21.44 5.57
N LEU A 134 -2.23 22.17 5.94
CA LEU A 134 -2.12 23.48 6.61
C LEU A 134 -1.84 23.33 8.11
N ALA A 135 -0.59 23.03 8.44
CA ALA A 135 -0.09 23.10 9.80
C ALA A 135 -0.09 24.55 10.33
N PRO A 136 -0.34 24.78 11.64
CA PRO A 136 -0.09 26.06 12.29
C PRO A 136 1.41 26.39 12.31
N ALA A 137 1.76 27.67 12.27
CA ALA A 137 3.17 28.11 12.29
C ALA A 137 3.91 27.67 13.57
N TRP A 138 3.20 27.55 14.70
CA TRP A 138 3.74 27.04 15.96
C TRP A 138 4.03 25.53 15.93
N PHE A 139 3.39 24.76 15.04
CA PHE A 139 3.63 23.31 14.90
C PHE A 139 4.89 23.04 14.06
N THR A 140 5.12 23.86 13.04
CA THR A 140 6.32 23.82 12.18
C THR A 140 7.54 24.50 12.81
N ALA A 141 7.37 25.21 13.93
CA ALA A 141 8.46 25.93 14.59
C ALA A 141 9.58 24.98 15.01
N GLY A 142 10.82 25.35 14.68
CA GLY A 142 12.03 24.57 14.94
C GLY A 142 12.41 23.56 13.85
N LEU A 143 11.51 23.21 12.93
CA LEU A 143 11.86 22.31 11.82
C LEU A 143 12.98 22.91 10.95
N PRO A 144 13.97 22.12 10.51
CA PRO A 144 15.05 22.58 9.65
C PRO A 144 14.57 22.80 8.20
N ASP A 145 15.22 23.71 7.48
CA ASP A 145 15.01 23.92 6.04
C ASP A 145 15.75 22.85 5.20
N VAL A 146 15.46 21.57 5.49
CA VAL A 146 15.88 20.40 4.70
C VAL A 146 14.71 19.42 4.58
N PRO A 147 14.60 18.65 3.49
CA PRO A 147 13.53 17.67 3.35
C PRO A 147 13.55 16.56 4.40
N LEU A 148 12.39 16.26 5.00
CA LEU A 148 12.20 15.17 5.97
C LEU A 148 11.07 14.23 5.52
N ASP A 149 11.16 12.95 5.86
CA ASP A 149 10.14 11.94 5.59
C ASP A 149 9.66 11.32 6.91
N GLY A 150 8.35 11.36 7.17
CA GLY A 150 7.78 11.07 8.48
C GLY A 150 6.26 10.90 8.47
N GLU A 151 5.71 10.54 9.62
CA GLU A 151 4.27 10.32 9.82
C GLU A 151 3.68 11.39 10.77
N LEU A 152 2.58 12.05 10.37
CA LEU A 152 1.76 12.83 11.29
C LEU A 152 0.86 11.86 12.07
N TRP A 153 1.13 11.72 13.37
CA TRP A 153 0.61 10.64 14.20
C TRP A 153 0.20 11.15 15.59
N LEU A 154 -0.91 10.64 16.14
CA LEU A 154 -1.30 10.91 17.54
C LEU A 154 -0.82 9.79 18.45
N ASP A 155 -1.41 8.62 18.25
CA ASP A 155 -1.34 7.43 19.10
C ASP A 155 -1.89 6.23 18.30
N ARG A 156 -1.71 5.02 18.84
CA ARG A 156 -2.20 3.76 18.28
C ARG A 156 -3.72 3.75 18.13
N ARG A 157 -4.20 3.15 17.03
CA ARG A 157 -5.63 3.11 16.64
C ARG A 157 -6.31 4.50 16.47
N ARG A 158 -5.55 5.61 16.39
CA ARG A 158 -6.09 6.98 16.20
C ARG A 158 -6.04 7.51 14.76
N PHE A 159 -5.79 6.68 13.76
CA PHE A 159 -5.73 7.08 12.33
C PHE A 159 -6.89 7.98 11.87
N GLN A 160 -8.14 7.62 12.18
CA GLN A 160 -9.31 8.42 11.78
C GLN A 160 -9.28 9.83 12.42
N ARG A 161 -8.75 9.96 13.65
CA ARG A 161 -8.55 11.25 14.30
C ARG A 161 -7.45 12.05 13.60
N ALA A 162 -6.30 11.44 13.29
CA ALA A 162 -5.22 12.08 12.53
C ALA A 162 -5.72 12.64 11.20
N VAL A 163 -6.42 11.81 10.42
CA VAL A 163 -7.05 12.18 9.14
C VAL A 163 -8.07 13.31 9.33
N SER A 164 -8.83 13.34 10.43
CA SER A 164 -9.81 14.40 10.73
C SER A 164 -9.19 15.77 11.10
N ILE A 165 -7.88 15.79 11.43
CA ILE A 165 -7.14 17.01 11.78
C ILE A 165 -6.41 17.52 10.53
N VAL A 166 -5.54 16.71 9.93
CA VAL A 166 -4.65 17.16 8.82
C VAL A 166 -5.41 17.54 7.54
N ARG A 167 -6.65 17.09 7.37
CA ARG A 167 -7.50 17.46 6.22
C ARG A 167 -8.24 18.79 6.40
N ARG A 168 -8.19 19.40 7.59
CA ARG A 168 -8.74 20.73 7.82
C ARG A 168 -7.87 21.78 7.12
N ARG A 169 -8.49 22.90 6.75
CA ARG A 169 -7.79 24.07 6.17
C ARG A 169 -7.87 25.30 7.10
N ASP A 170 -8.13 25.05 8.39
CA ASP A 170 -8.41 26.05 9.43
C ASP A 170 -7.17 26.43 10.28
N ARG A 171 -6.05 25.70 10.16
CA ARG A 171 -4.88 25.76 11.08
C ARG A 171 -5.30 25.65 12.56
N SER A 172 -6.29 24.81 12.87
CA SER A 172 -6.87 24.69 14.22
C SER A 172 -5.92 24.13 15.28
N GLU A 173 -6.18 24.49 16.54
CA GLU A 173 -5.41 24.04 17.71
C GLU A 173 -5.45 22.51 17.94
N HIS A 174 -6.32 21.76 17.25
CA HIS A 174 -6.29 20.29 17.24
C HIS A 174 -4.97 19.71 16.75
N TRP A 175 -4.14 20.47 16.01
CA TRP A 175 -2.79 20.05 15.67
C TRP A 175 -1.90 19.78 16.91
N ARG A 176 -2.28 20.24 18.12
CA ARG A 176 -1.56 19.92 19.37
C ARG A 176 -1.68 18.46 19.77
N GLU A 177 -2.68 17.75 19.23
CA GLU A 177 -2.86 16.32 19.42
C GLU A 177 -1.87 15.49 18.58
N LEU A 178 -1.29 16.09 17.53
CA LEU A 178 -0.38 15.43 16.58
C LEU A 178 1.09 15.57 17.00
N LYS A 179 1.89 14.60 16.56
CA LYS A 179 3.35 14.70 16.46
C LYS A 179 3.81 14.28 15.07
N TYR A 180 4.81 14.97 14.55
CA TYR A 180 5.56 14.55 13.37
C TYR A 180 6.68 13.60 13.78
N VAL A 181 6.52 12.33 13.43
CA VAL A 181 7.46 11.26 13.77
C VAL A 181 8.31 10.95 12.54
N VAL A 182 9.54 11.45 12.54
CA VAL A 182 10.44 11.47 11.38
C VAL A 182 11.27 10.19 11.31
N PHE A 183 11.29 9.53 10.16
CA PHE A 183 11.97 8.25 9.97
C PHE A 183 13.07 8.25 8.90
N ASP A 184 13.19 9.27 8.04
CA ASP A 184 14.30 9.36 7.09
C ASP A 184 14.63 10.81 6.65
N LEU A 185 15.84 11.00 6.11
CA LEU A 185 16.33 12.23 5.47
C LEU A 185 16.44 12.01 3.94
N PRO A 186 15.35 12.21 3.18
CA PRO A 186 15.29 11.85 1.75
C PRO A 186 16.23 12.65 0.83
N ALA A 187 16.80 13.77 1.30
CA ALA A 187 17.73 14.59 0.52
C ALA A 187 19.21 14.15 0.63
N LEU A 188 19.56 13.28 1.60
CA LEU A 188 20.93 12.83 1.79
C LEU A 188 21.22 11.57 0.95
N PRO A 189 22.35 11.52 0.21
CA PRO A 189 22.77 10.34 -0.55
C PRO A 189 23.39 9.25 0.34
N ASP A 190 23.61 9.53 1.63
CA ASP A 190 24.33 8.68 2.57
C ASP A 190 23.59 7.36 2.90
N PRO A 191 24.27 6.34 3.46
CA PRO A 191 23.64 5.15 4.03
C PRO A 191 22.62 5.45 5.14
N PHE A 192 21.68 4.52 5.37
CA PHE A 192 20.57 4.75 6.33
C PHE A 192 21.05 5.09 7.74
N GLU A 193 22.07 4.41 8.24
CA GLU A 193 22.71 4.66 9.53
C GLU A 193 23.16 6.12 9.69
N ASP A 194 23.92 6.64 8.73
CA ASP A 194 24.44 8.00 8.73
C ASP A 194 23.30 9.02 8.62
N ARG A 195 22.26 8.72 7.83
CA ARG A 195 21.04 9.54 7.75
C ARG A 195 20.27 9.55 9.08
N GLN A 196 20.19 8.45 9.83
CA GLN A 196 19.58 8.46 11.17
C GLN A 196 20.42 9.27 12.17
N GLN A 197 21.76 9.18 12.11
CA GLN A 197 22.64 9.99 12.96
C GLN A 197 22.51 11.49 12.67
N GLN A 198 22.51 11.87 11.40
CA GLN A 198 22.28 13.26 10.97
C GLN A 198 20.88 13.76 11.35
N LEU A 199 19.84 12.93 11.22
CA LEU A 199 18.46 13.25 11.62
C LEU A 199 18.36 13.54 13.13
N ALA A 200 18.98 12.71 13.96
CA ALA A 200 19.05 12.93 15.39
C ALA A 200 19.84 14.22 15.72
N ALA A 201 20.98 14.45 15.07
CA ALA A 201 21.79 15.65 15.29
C ALA A 201 21.14 16.95 14.80
N LEU A 202 20.27 16.90 13.78
CA LEU A 202 19.50 18.05 13.31
C LEU A 202 18.35 18.38 14.28
N LEU A 203 17.52 17.40 14.64
CA LEU A 203 16.36 17.63 15.52
C LEU A 203 16.76 17.90 16.98
N ALA A 204 17.95 17.49 17.42
CA ALA A 204 18.50 17.86 18.72
C ALA A 204 18.90 19.35 18.84
N ARG A 205 19.16 20.05 17.72
CA ARG A 205 19.50 21.49 17.74
C ARG A 205 18.29 22.37 18.03
N ASN A 206 17.13 22.01 17.47
CA ASN A 206 15.88 22.73 17.58
C ASN A 206 14.79 21.79 18.14
N VAL A 207 14.79 21.56 19.44
CA VAL A 207 13.82 20.66 20.08
C VAL A 207 12.41 21.25 20.01
N SER A 208 11.57 20.67 19.16
CA SER A 208 10.16 21.01 18.99
C SER A 208 9.27 19.97 19.68
N GLU A 209 8.32 20.40 20.52
CA GLU A 209 7.40 19.52 21.27
C GLU A 209 6.62 18.55 20.35
N PHE A 210 6.35 19.02 19.13
CA PHE A 210 5.57 18.35 18.10
C PHE A 210 6.41 17.46 17.18
N THR A 211 7.74 17.41 17.30
CA THR A 211 8.60 16.64 16.39
C THR A 211 9.50 15.66 17.14
N ARG A 212 9.63 14.43 16.65
CA ARG A 212 10.60 13.46 17.19
C ARG A 212 11.17 12.54 16.10
N VAL A 213 12.38 12.05 16.32
CA VAL A 213 12.94 10.91 15.57
C VAL A 213 12.09 9.66 15.87
N HIS A 214 11.92 8.79 14.89
CA HIS A 214 11.32 7.47 15.08
C HIS A 214 12.35 6.48 15.67
N HIS A 215 11.92 5.61 16.57
CA HIS A 215 12.82 4.67 17.23
C HIS A 215 13.19 3.51 16.30
N GLN A 216 14.49 3.26 16.12
CA GLN A 216 15.02 2.14 15.32
C GLN A 216 15.83 1.20 16.23
N GLU A 217 15.57 -0.11 16.15
CA GLU A 217 16.33 -1.16 16.83
C GLU A 217 16.96 -2.12 15.81
N ARG A 218 18.07 -2.78 16.14
CA ARG A 218 18.63 -3.87 15.32
C ARG A 218 17.88 -5.17 15.57
N CYS A 219 17.29 -5.74 14.53
CA CYS A 219 16.60 -7.03 14.62
C CYS A 219 17.60 -8.17 14.80
N ARG A 220 17.53 -8.86 15.95
CA ARG A 220 18.52 -9.89 16.33
C ARG A 220 18.30 -11.25 15.66
N SER A 221 17.07 -11.55 15.27
CA SER A 221 16.66 -12.79 14.58
C SER A 221 15.24 -12.65 14.02
N VAL A 222 14.77 -13.67 13.30
CA VAL A 222 13.35 -13.76 12.89
C VAL A 222 12.41 -13.95 14.09
N ASP A 223 12.85 -14.58 15.18
CA ASP A 223 12.03 -14.72 16.38
C ASP A 223 11.92 -13.42 17.16
N HIS A 224 13.01 -12.65 17.25
CA HIS A 224 12.95 -11.29 17.78
C HIS A 224 11.95 -10.40 17.02
N LEU A 225 11.87 -10.55 15.69
CA LEU A 225 10.87 -9.87 14.87
C LEU A 225 9.44 -10.29 15.23
N ARG A 226 9.20 -11.58 15.48
CA ARG A 226 7.88 -12.13 15.86
C ARG A 226 7.46 -11.67 17.25
N ASP A 227 8.38 -11.65 18.21
CA ASP A 227 8.16 -11.19 19.57
C ASP A 227 7.81 -9.70 19.60
N GLU A 228 8.60 -8.86 18.93
CA GLU A 228 8.35 -7.41 18.86
C GLU A 228 7.08 -7.08 18.09
N LEU A 229 6.78 -7.81 17.00
CA LEU A 229 5.54 -7.66 16.24
C LEU A 229 4.33 -7.95 17.12
N SER A 230 4.37 -9.08 17.84
CA SER A 230 3.32 -9.49 18.77
C SER A 230 3.15 -8.48 19.91
N ARG A 231 4.24 -7.94 20.45
CA ARG A 231 4.23 -6.91 21.50
C ARG A 231 3.60 -5.60 20.99
N VAL A 232 3.96 -5.15 19.78
CA VAL A 232 3.39 -3.94 19.17
C VAL A 232 1.90 -4.13 18.87
N GLU A 233 1.48 -5.26 18.34
CA GLU A 233 0.07 -5.55 18.03
C GLU A 233 -0.79 -5.70 19.30
N GLN A 234 -0.27 -6.31 20.37
CA GLN A 234 -0.92 -6.34 21.70
C GLN A 234 -1.14 -4.93 22.27
N LEU A 235 -0.17 -4.03 22.08
CA LEU A 235 -0.29 -2.62 22.46
C LEU A 235 -1.11 -1.78 21.46
N GLY A 236 -1.59 -2.38 20.36
CA GLY A 236 -2.48 -1.77 19.37
C GLY A 236 -1.83 -1.09 18.16
N GLY A 237 -0.53 -1.30 17.93
CA GLY A 237 0.18 -0.83 16.74
C GLY A 237 -0.15 -1.62 15.46
N GLU A 238 0.31 -1.14 14.31
CA GLU A 238 -0.15 -1.60 12.98
C GLU A 238 0.73 -2.70 12.34
N GLY A 239 1.76 -3.13 13.06
CA GLY A 239 2.84 -3.99 12.57
C GLY A 239 4.21 -3.32 12.71
N LEU A 240 5.19 -3.75 11.91
CA LEU A 240 6.56 -3.23 11.92
C LEU A 240 7.04 -2.79 10.53
N MET A 241 8.10 -1.99 10.52
CA MET A 241 8.87 -1.59 9.36
C MET A 241 10.30 -2.11 9.51
N LEU A 242 10.87 -2.63 8.43
CA LEU A 242 12.25 -3.10 8.38
C LEU A 242 13.03 -2.31 7.32
N ARG A 243 14.27 -1.90 7.65
CA ARG A 243 15.18 -1.19 6.74
C ARG A 243 16.53 -1.88 6.67
N GLN A 244 16.98 -2.18 5.45
CA GLN A 244 18.24 -2.87 5.21
C GLN A 244 19.43 -2.01 5.67
N PRO A 245 20.43 -2.59 6.36
CA PRO A 245 21.65 -1.87 6.74
C PRO A 245 22.40 -1.32 5.53
N GLY A 246 23.04 -0.16 5.69
CA GLY A 246 23.80 0.49 4.63
C GLY A 246 22.97 1.04 3.46
N SER A 247 21.64 0.93 3.49
CA SER A 247 20.82 1.19 2.30
C SER A 247 20.54 2.67 2.03
N LEU A 248 20.77 3.08 0.79
CA LEU A 248 20.52 4.44 0.31
C LEU A 248 19.02 4.77 0.29
N TYR A 249 18.68 6.05 0.11
CA TYR A 249 17.31 6.47 -0.16
C TYR A 249 17.03 6.38 -1.67
N VAL A 250 16.17 5.45 -2.09
CA VAL A 250 15.81 5.24 -3.50
C VAL A 250 14.33 5.54 -3.71
N PRO A 251 13.96 6.56 -4.50
CA PRO A 251 12.57 6.87 -4.81
C PRO A 251 11.82 5.70 -5.46
N GLY A 252 10.55 5.53 -5.10
CA GLY A 252 9.70 4.45 -5.60
C GLY A 252 9.70 3.21 -4.70
N ARG A 253 9.28 2.08 -5.26
CA ARG A 253 9.15 0.80 -4.53
C ARG A 253 10.51 0.11 -4.44
N SER A 254 10.90 -0.32 -3.23
CA SER A 254 12.19 -0.98 -3.01
C SER A 254 12.11 -2.12 -2.00
N THR A 255 12.90 -3.16 -2.25
CA THR A 255 13.14 -4.30 -1.33
C THR A 255 13.96 -3.90 -0.10
N THR A 256 14.71 -2.79 -0.16
CA THR A 256 15.53 -2.32 0.97
C THR A 256 14.69 -1.81 2.14
N LEU A 257 13.42 -1.47 1.92
CA LEU A 257 12.44 -1.10 2.94
C LEU A 257 11.26 -2.07 2.87
N LEU A 258 11.04 -2.84 3.93
CA LEU A 258 9.94 -3.81 4.01
C LEU A 258 8.94 -3.37 5.09
N LYS A 259 7.67 -3.72 4.90
CA LYS A 259 6.67 -3.73 5.97
C LYS A 259 6.40 -5.16 6.40
N VAL A 260 6.29 -5.35 7.70
CA VAL A 260 5.93 -6.62 8.35
C VAL A 260 4.57 -6.41 9.02
N LYS A 261 3.67 -7.36 8.79
CA LYS A 261 2.35 -7.40 9.41
C LYS A 261 1.99 -8.86 9.60
N GLN A 262 1.35 -9.21 10.71
CA GLN A 262 0.66 -10.49 10.75
C GLN A 262 -0.50 -10.47 9.73
N PHE A 263 -0.69 -11.61 9.07
CA PHE A 263 -1.91 -11.89 8.34
C PHE A 263 -2.56 -13.06 9.07
N LEU A 264 -3.68 -12.78 9.71
CA LEU A 264 -4.54 -13.82 10.27
C LEU A 264 -5.22 -14.53 9.09
N ASP A 265 -5.08 -15.84 9.04
CA ASP A 265 -5.91 -16.69 8.20
C ASP A 265 -7.32 -16.79 8.82
N GLY A 266 -8.34 -16.90 7.99
CA GLY A 266 -9.74 -17.04 8.39
C GLY A 266 -10.57 -17.70 7.30
N GLU A 267 -11.77 -18.13 7.66
CA GLU A 267 -12.67 -18.85 6.75
C GLU A 267 -14.07 -18.24 6.75
N ALA A 268 -14.69 -18.19 5.58
CA ALA A 268 -16.02 -17.62 5.40
C ALA A 268 -16.79 -18.31 4.29
N ARG A 269 -18.12 -18.35 4.41
CA ARG A 269 -19.01 -18.85 3.36
C ARG A 269 -19.28 -17.74 2.34
N VAL A 270 -19.17 -18.04 1.05
CA VAL A 270 -19.60 -17.12 -0.02
C VAL A 270 -21.11 -16.99 -0.02
N ILE A 271 -21.63 -15.76 -0.01
CA ILE A 271 -23.07 -15.46 -0.05
C ILE A 271 -23.49 -14.92 -1.42
N GLU A 272 -22.79 -13.92 -1.95
CA GLU A 272 -23.12 -13.30 -3.24
C GLU A 272 -21.86 -12.79 -3.96
N HIS A 273 -22.00 -12.55 -5.27
CA HIS A 273 -20.93 -12.03 -6.13
C HIS A 273 -21.20 -10.56 -6.49
N VAL A 274 -20.23 -9.68 -6.25
CA VAL A 274 -20.30 -8.27 -6.65
C VAL A 274 -19.68 -8.10 -8.04
N PRO A 275 -20.43 -7.61 -9.05
CA PRO A 275 -19.89 -7.32 -10.38
C PRO A 275 -18.73 -6.32 -10.32
N GLY A 276 -17.66 -6.58 -11.08
CA GLY A 276 -16.51 -5.69 -11.12
C GLY A 276 -16.77 -4.41 -11.93
N ALA A 277 -16.01 -3.36 -11.59
CA ALA A 277 -16.00 -2.08 -12.29
C ALA A 277 -14.62 -1.80 -12.91
N GLY A 278 -14.54 -0.84 -13.83
CA GLY A 278 -13.29 -0.48 -14.51
C GLY A 278 -12.64 -1.69 -15.18
N ARG A 279 -11.39 -1.99 -14.82
CA ARG A 279 -10.61 -3.16 -15.35
C ARG A 279 -11.22 -4.54 -15.04
N HIS A 280 -12.23 -4.60 -14.17
CA HIS A 280 -12.97 -5.81 -13.81
C HIS A 280 -14.43 -5.79 -14.30
N LYS A 281 -14.82 -4.86 -15.17
CA LYS A 281 -16.14 -4.87 -15.82
C LYS A 281 -16.37 -6.21 -16.54
N GLY A 282 -17.54 -6.82 -16.32
CA GLY A 282 -17.93 -8.10 -16.93
C GLY A 282 -17.38 -9.36 -16.24
N ARG A 283 -16.74 -9.21 -15.07
CA ARG A 283 -16.16 -10.32 -14.28
C ARG A 283 -16.21 -10.01 -12.78
N LEU A 284 -15.77 -10.93 -11.91
CA LEU A 284 -15.86 -10.74 -10.46
C LEU A 284 -15.11 -9.49 -9.99
N GLY A 285 -15.82 -8.60 -9.28
CA GLY A 285 -15.24 -7.50 -8.51
C GLY A 285 -14.80 -7.96 -7.13
N ALA A 286 -15.76 -8.47 -6.35
CA ALA A 286 -15.56 -8.97 -5.00
C ALA A 286 -16.55 -10.11 -4.67
N LEU A 287 -16.19 -11.01 -3.77
CA LEU A 287 -17.14 -11.88 -3.08
C LEU A 287 -17.70 -11.14 -1.85
N VAL A 288 -18.98 -11.31 -1.53
CA VAL A 288 -19.49 -11.06 -0.17
C VAL A 288 -19.50 -12.40 0.55
N CYS A 289 -18.87 -12.43 1.71
CA CYS A 289 -18.73 -13.64 2.52
C CYS A 289 -19.28 -13.42 3.93
N GLU A 290 -19.64 -14.51 4.60
CA GLU A 290 -20.19 -14.56 5.95
C GLU A 290 -19.29 -15.43 6.84
N LEU A 291 -18.89 -14.89 7.99
CA LEU A 291 -18.14 -15.61 9.02
C LEU A 291 -19.04 -16.66 9.71
N ALA A 292 -18.43 -17.61 10.42
CA ALA A 292 -19.16 -18.61 11.22
C ALA A 292 -20.10 -18.02 12.30
N ASP A 293 -19.91 -16.75 12.65
CA ASP A 293 -20.75 -15.96 13.57
C ASP A 293 -21.85 -15.11 12.87
N GLY A 294 -22.02 -15.27 11.56
CA GLY A 294 -23.03 -14.57 10.77
C GLY A 294 -22.64 -13.15 10.31
N ARG A 295 -21.46 -12.63 10.68
CA ARG A 295 -21.02 -11.30 10.22
C ARG A 295 -20.59 -11.32 8.76
N ARG A 296 -21.15 -10.39 7.97
CA ARG A 296 -20.90 -10.25 6.53
C ARG A 296 -19.83 -9.20 6.22
N PHE A 297 -19.02 -9.49 5.19
CA PHE A 297 -17.94 -8.63 4.71
C PHE A 297 -17.64 -8.88 3.23
N SER A 298 -16.80 -8.06 2.61
CA SER A 298 -16.47 -8.18 1.18
C SER A 298 -14.98 -8.41 0.95
N ILE A 299 -14.66 -9.39 0.11
CA ILE A 299 -13.30 -9.74 -0.29
C ILE A 299 -13.12 -9.32 -1.76
N GLY A 300 -12.35 -8.26 -2.00
CA GLY A 300 -12.12 -7.70 -3.35
C GLY A 300 -10.75 -8.00 -3.97
N THR A 301 -9.81 -8.51 -3.18
CA THR A 301 -8.40 -8.78 -3.55
C THR A 301 -8.03 -10.23 -3.27
N GLY A 302 -6.91 -10.70 -3.83
CA GLY A 302 -6.45 -12.10 -3.75
C GLY A 302 -6.65 -12.88 -5.04
N PHE A 303 -7.84 -12.79 -5.66
CA PHE A 303 -8.17 -13.52 -6.89
C PHE A 303 -7.23 -13.22 -8.07
N SER A 304 -6.78 -14.30 -8.71
CA SER A 304 -6.19 -14.28 -10.06
C SER A 304 -7.21 -13.82 -11.11
N ASP A 305 -6.75 -13.53 -12.34
CA ASP A 305 -7.66 -13.18 -13.42
C ASP A 305 -8.55 -14.36 -13.87
N ALA A 306 -8.09 -15.61 -13.69
CA ALA A 306 -8.89 -16.82 -13.96
C ALA A 306 -10.03 -16.98 -12.95
N GLU A 307 -9.75 -16.85 -11.65
CA GLU A 307 -10.76 -16.90 -10.58
C GLU A 307 -11.74 -15.73 -10.63
N ARG A 308 -11.43 -14.66 -11.36
CA ARG A 308 -12.41 -13.60 -11.64
C ARG A 308 -13.35 -13.93 -12.78
N MET A 309 -12.95 -14.82 -13.69
CA MET A 309 -13.82 -15.35 -14.76
C MET A 309 -14.65 -16.54 -14.26
N ALA A 310 -14.07 -17.40 -13.43
CA ALA A 310 -14.72 -18.54 -12.78
C ALA A 310 -14.65 -18.41 -11.24
N PRO A 311 -15.46 -17.55 -10.63
CA PRO A 311 -15.43 -17.29 -9.19
C PRO A 311 -16.05 -18.43 -8.36
N PRO A 312 -15.58 -18.67 -7.12
CA PRO A 312 -16.19 -19.63 -6.20
C PRO A 312 -17.68 -19.32 -5.96
N GLY A 313 -18.57 -20.28 -6.26
CA GLY A 313 -20.02 -20.08 -6.18
C GLY A 313 -20.54 -19.80 -4.77
N PRO A 314 -21.75 -19.20 -4.63
CA PRO A 314 -22.45 -19.12 -3.34
C PRO A 314 -22.53 -20.47 -2.63
N GLY A 315 -22.44 -20.46 -1.31
CA GLY A 315 -22.41 -21.66 -0.46
C GLY A 315 -21.02 -22.24 -0.22
N ALA A 316 -20.04 -22.00 -1.10
CA ALA A 316 -18.65 -22.46 -0.94
C ALA A 316 -17.97 -21.83 0.28
N ILE A 317 -17.05 -22.58 0.91
CA ILE A 317 -16.17 -22.05 1.97
C ILE A 317 -14.85 -21.59 1.35
N VAL A 318 -14.44 -20.35 1.62
CA VAL A 318 -13.19 -19.78 1.15
C VAL A 318 -12.28 -19.40 2.32
N SER A 319 -11.00 -19.73 2.19
CA SER A 319 -9.94 -19.26 3.09
C SER A 319 -9.47 -17.88 2.63
N PHE A 320 -9.26 -16.97 3.57
CA PHE A 320 -8.85 -15.59 3.30
C PHE A 320 -7.88 -15.08 4.38
N ARG A 321 -7.07 -14.09 4.01
CA ARG A 321 -6.11 -13.41 4.91
C ARG A 321 -6.53 -11.99 5.20
N TYR A 322 -6.47 -11.61 6.47
CA TYR A 322 -6.79 -10.26 6.96
C TYR A 322 -5.74 -9.81 7.98
N GLN A 323 -5.65 -8.51 8.25
CA GLN A 323 -4.60 -7.97 9.13
C GLN A 323 -5.07 -7.76 10.57
N GLU A 324 -6.34 -7.39 10.73
CA GLU A 324 -6.96 -7.01 12.00
C GLU A 324 -8.49 -7.10 11.85
N LEU A 325 -9.21 -7.08 12.96
CA LEU A 325 -10.67 -6.90 12.95
C LEU A 325 -11.03 -5.42 13.18
N SER A 326 -12.17 -4.97 12.65
CA SER A 326 -12.77 -3.69 13.02
C SER A 326 -13.38 -3.72 14.43
N GLU A 327 -13.90 -2.59 14.92
CA GLU A 327 -14.63 -2.53 16.20
C GLU A 327 -15.91 -3.41 16.21
N GLY A 328 -16.53 -3.65 15.04
CA GLY A 328 -17.60 -4.65 14.86
C GLY A 328 -17.10 -6.10 14.78
N GLY A 329 -15.78 -6.30 14.94
CA GLY A 329 -15.09 -7.57 14.79
C GLY A 329 -15.09 -8.13 13.36
N VAL A 330 -15.16 -7.25 12.35
CA VAL A 330 -15.19 -7.64 10.93
C VAL A 330 -13.80 -7.50 10.30
N PRO A 331 -13.28 -8.51 9.55
CA PRO A 331 -11.96 -8.46 8.92
C PRO A 331 -11.67 -7.19 8.11
N ARG A 332 -10.57 -6.49 8.44
CA ARG A 332 -10.03 -5.37 7.67
C ARG A 332 -8.99 -5.84 6.66
N PHE A 333 -9.05 -5.24 5.47
CA PHE A 333 -8.20 -5.55 4.31
C PHE A 333 -8.17 -7.04 3.90
N PRO A 334 -9.32 -7.76 3.90
CA PRO A 334 -9.35 -9.19 3.59
C PRO A 334 -8.96 -9.45 2.13
N SER A 335 -8.11 -10.44 1.91
CA SER A 335 -7.70 -10.94 0.61
C SER A 335 -7.91 -12.44 0.53
N TYR A 336 -8.57 -12.90 -0.52
CA TYR A 336 -8.85 -14.30 -0.79
C TYR A 336 -7.53 -15.09 -0.97
N VAL A 337 -7.52 -16.35 -0.50
CA VAL A 337 -6.39 -17.29 -0.63
C VAL A 337 -6.77 -18.51 -1.46
N GLY A 338 -7.97 -19.07 -1.27
CA GLY A 338 -8.41 -20.28 -1.98
C GLY A 338 -9.79 -20.77 -1.52
N VAL A 339 -10.31 -21.79 -2.20
CA VAL A 339 -11.49 -22.56 -1.77
C VAL A 339 -11.06 -23.72 -0.88
N ARG A 340 -11.78 -23.98 0.22
CA ARG A 340 -11.62 -25.22 1.01
C ARG A 340 -12.19 -26.40 0.21
N ALA A 341 -11.32 -27.28 -0.28
CA ALA A 341 -11.71 -28.44 -1.10
C ALA A 341 -12.36 -29.60 -0.30
N ASP A 342 -12.23 -29.54 1.02
CA ASP A 342 -12.58 -30.58 2.00
C ASP A 342 -13.80 -30.20 2.88
N ALA A 343 -14.40 -29.02 2.65
CA ALA A 343 -15.67 -28.62 3.25
C ALA A 343 -16.78 -28.68 2.18
N PRO A 344 -17.78 -29.57 2.30
CA PRO A 344 -18.83 -29.69 1.29
C PRO A 344 -19.68 -28.41 1.21
N ALA A 345 -20.05 -28.02 -0.02
CA ALA A 345 -21.11 -27.04 -0.23
C ALA A 345 -22.43 -27.65 0.27
N VAL A 346 -22.88 -27.20 1.44
CA VAL A 346 -24.14 -27.67 2.04
C VAL A 346 -25.30 -27.28 1.11
N SER A 347 -25.99 -28.27 0.53
CA SER A 347 -27.15 -28.03 -0.31
C SER A 347 -28.30 -27.41 0.50
N THR A 348 -29.16 -26.66 -0.19
CA THR A 348 -30.35 -26.04 0.42
C THR A 348 -31.35 -27.11 0.87
N SER A 349 -32.12 -26.78 1.91
CA SER A 349 -32.94 -27.72 2.68
C SER A 349 -34.22 -28.17 1.97
N GLU A 350 -34.09 -28.93 0.88
CA GLU A 350 -35.19 -29.62 0.19
C GLU A 350 -34.93 -31.13 0.02
N ASP A 351 -33.67 -31.58 -0.08
CA ASP A 351 -33.31 -33.01 -0.26
C ASP A 351 -33.64 -33.92 0.94
N LEU A 352 -33.92 -33.35 2.12
CA LEU A 352 -34.03 -34.08 3.40
C LEU A 352 -35.32 -34.91 3.59
N ILE A 353 -36.20 -34.97 2.58
CA ILE A 353 -37.52 -35.63 2.68
C ILE A 353 -37.50 -37.07 2.11
N VAL A 354 -36.54 -37.43 1.25
CA VAL A 354 -36.58 -38.68 0.46
C VAL A 354 -35.74 -39.83 1.08
N ALA A 355 -34.92 -39.56 2.09
CA ALA A 355 -33.95 -40.51 2.64
C ALA A 355 -34.39 -41.24 3.93
N ALA A 356 -35.70 -41.52 4.10
CA ALA A 356 -36.28 -41.97 5.38
C ALA A 356 -36.98 -43.36 5.38
N GLU A 357 -37.28 -43.96 4.23
CA GLU A 357 -38.15 -45.17 4.17
C GLU A 357 -37.49 -46.48 3.70
N GLU A 358 -36.25 -46.47 3.17
CA GLU A 358 -35.54 -47.70 2.77
C GLU A 358 -34.26 -47.93 3.58
N GLY A 359 -34.08 -49.15 4.12
CA GLY A 359 -32.80 -49.59 4.70
C GLY A 359 -32.81 -50.25 6.10
N ALA A 360 -33.97 -50.57 6.68
CA ALA A 360 -34.02 -51.28 7.97
C ALA A 360 -33.54 -52.74 7.84
N GLY A 361 -32.30 -53.06 8.24
CA GLY A 361 -31.74 -54.40 8.01
C GLY A 361 -30.51 -54.80 8.84
N GLN A 362 -30.77 -55.51 9.94
CA GLN A 362 -29.89 -56.50 10.61
C GLN A 362 -28.66 -56.02 11.42
N SER A 363 -28.42 -56.69 12.54
CA SER A 363 -27.31 -56.47 13.47
C SER A 363 -26.84 -57.81 14.05
N SER A 364 -25.53 -57.95 14.34
CA SER A 364 -25.04 -59.00 15.24
C SER A 364 -23.69 -58.68 15.89
N HIS A 365 -23.54 -59.24 17.09
CA HIS A 365 -22.42 -59.23 18.04
C HIS A 365 -21.05 -59.67 17.42
N SER A 366 -19.84 -59.48 17.99
CA SER A 366 -19.34 -59.08 19.33
C SER A 366 -17.81 -58.72 19.19
N ARG A 367 -16.90 -58.53 20.18
CA ARG A 367 -16.86 -58.75 21.66
C ARG A 367 -15.75 -57.88 22.33
N ARG A 368 -15.63 -57.95 23.67
CA ARG A 368 -14.51 -57.48 24.53
C ARG A 368 -13.14 -58.13 24.16
N SER A 369 -11.98 -57.51 24.40
CA SER A 369 -11.38 -57.39 25.76
C SER A 369 -10.18 -56.44 25.89
N SER A 370 -9.91 -56.02 27.13
CA SER A 370 -8.85 -55.11 27.60
C SER A 370 -7.59 -55.83 28.12
N ARG A 371 -6.42 -55.16 28.13
CA ARG A 371 -5.42 -55.25 29.22
C ARG A 371 -4.32 -54.16 29.17
N SER A 372 -3.91 -53.74 30.36
CA SER A 372 -2.64 -53.07 30.74
C SER A 372 -2.00 -53.98 31.85
N PRO A 373 -0.95 -53.63 32.64
CA PRO A 373 -0.22 -52.35 32.78
C PRO A 373 1.33 -52.50 33.01
N THR A 374 1.97 -51.44 33.56
CA THR A 374 3.22 -51.42 34.35
C THR A 374 4.58 -51.78 33.68
N SER A 375 5.77 -51.42 34.19
CA SER A 375 6.32 -50.15 34.75
C SER A 375 7.70 -50.40 35.40
N ARG A 376 8.74 -49.57 35.18
CA ARG A 376 9.82 -49.30 36.18
C ARG A 376 10.76 -48.15 35.78
N SER A 377 11.47 -47.62 36.78
CA SER A 377 12.41 -46.49 36.70
C SER A 377 13.78 -46.86 37.29
N THR A 378 14.86 -46.22 36.82
CA THR A 378 16.14 -45.87 37.52
C THR A 378 17.02 -45.10 36.53
N GLN A 379 17.30 -43.80 36.71
CA GLN A 379 18.33 -43.14 37.56
C GLN A 379 19.68 -42.87 36.83
N SER A 380 20.28 -41.70 37.12
CA SER A 380 21.57 -41.19 36.61
C SER A 380 22.64 -41.13 37.72
N PRO A 381 23.94 -40.98 37.40
CA PRO A 381 24.68 -39.68 37.46
C PRO A 381 25.37 -39.33 36.11
N ALA A 382 25.88 -38.13 35.77
CA ALA A 382 26.86 -37.18 36.40
C ALA A 382 28.33 -37.70 36.38
N THR A 383 29.41 -36.93 36.08
CA THR A 383 29.61 -35.46 35.94
C THR A 383 30.94 -35.12 35.15
N GLU A 384 31.25 -33.81 34.94
CA GLU A 384 32.57 -33.17 34.65
C GLU A 384 33.24 -33.30 33.25
N THR A 385 34.16 -32.43 32.75
CA THR A 385 34.45 -30.96 32.86
C THR A 385 35.50 -30.53 31.77
N CYS A 386 35.56 -29.23 31.37
CA CYS A 386 36.52 -28.43 30.53
C CYS A 386 37.83 -29.05 29.94
N ALA A 387 38.44 -28.60 28.83
CA ALA A 387 38.72 -27.22 28.35
C ALA A 387 39.24 -27.14 26.87
N SER A 388 39.59 -25.94 26.36
CA SER A 388 40.29 -25.66 25.07
C SER A 388 41.70 -25.05 25.31
N PRO A 389 42.62 -24.92 24.32
CA PRO A 389 42.66 -23.69 23.47
C PRO A 389 43.40 -23.73 22.09
N SER A 390 43.43 -22.57 21.40
CA SER A 390 44.50 -22.03 20.50
C SER A 390 44.58 -22.29 18.97
N THR A 391 45.09 -21.26 18.27
CA THR A 391 45.44 -21.05 16.83
C THR A 391 46.75 -20.19 16.79
N PRO A 392 47.27 -19.52 15.70
CA PRO A 392 46.96 -19.41 14.24
C PRO A 392 48.23 -19.84 13.40
N PRO A 393 48.82 -19.16 12.36
CA PRO A 393 48.39 -18.14 11.37
C PRO A 393 48.60 -18.50 9.84
N PRO A 394 49.55 -17.99 8.98
CA PRO A 394 49.17 -17.57 7.60
C PRO A 394 50.12 -17.88 6.39
N VAL A 395 49.63 -17.70 5.13
CA VAL A 395 50.49 -17.56 3.91
C VAL A 395 49.83 -16.65 2.83
N ALA A 396 50.64 -15.80 2.17
CA ALA A 396 50.47 -15.05 0.89
C ALA A 396 51.88 -14.54 0.45
N PRO A 397 52.16 -13.89 -0.73
CA PRO A 397 51.27 -13.38 -1.80
C PRO A 397 51.81 -13.55 -3.28
N SER A 398 51.23 -12.78 -4.23
CA SER A 398 51.88 -12.08 -5.39
C SER A 398 51.76 -12.55 -6.86
N ASP A 399 51.72 -11.53 -7.74
CA ASP A 399 52.23 -11.39 -9.14
C ASP A 399 51.30 -11.23 -10.38
N SER A 400 51.84 -10.52 -11.39
CA SER A 400 51.28 -10.02 -12.68
C SER A 400 52.44 -9.40 -13.51
N PRO A 401 52.32 -8.94 -14.79
CA PRO A 401 51.31 -9.09 -15.87
C PRO A 401 51.93 -9.80 -17.13
N PRO A 402 51.47 -9.61 -18.39
CA PRO A 402 51.88 -8.45 -19.23
C PRO A 402 50.81 -7.96 -20.27
N THR A 403 51.20 -7.08 -21.19
CA THR A 403 50.33 -6.23 -22.07
C THR A 403 50.46 -6.47 -23.59
N GLY A 404 49.42 -6.18 -24.40
CA GLY A 404 49.60 -5.70 -25.79
C GLY A 404 48.45 -5.86 -26.82
N VAL A 405 47.90 -4.73 -27.29
CA VAL A 405 47.23 -4.44 -28.61
C VAL A 405 46.05 -5.32 -29.13
N PRO A 406 45.22 -4.87 -30.11
CA PRO A 406 45.17 -3.59 -30.83
C PRO A 406 43.86 -2.80 -30.61
N ALA A 407 43.55 -1.84 -31.50
CA ALA A 407 42.34 -1.03 -31.50
C ALA A 407 41.28 -1.52 -32.52
N GLU A 408 40.13 -0.82 -32.54
CA GLU A 408 39.09 -0.79 -33.57
C GLU A 408 38.13 -1.99 -33.71
N SER A 409 36.92 -1.82 -33.15
CA SER A 409 35.66 -2.00 -33.88
C SER A 409 34.51 -1.45 -33.03
N ALA A 410 33.58 -0.71 -33.66
CA ALA A 410 32.34 -0.31 -33.00
C ALA A 410 31.41 -1.53 -32.86
N PRO A 411 30.73 -1.73 -31.71
CA PRO A 411 29.82 -2.86 -31.56
C PRO A 411 28.65 -2.71 -32.53
N LEU A 412 28.35 -3.79 -33.27
CA LEU A 412 27.21 -3.89 -34.17
C LEU A 412 25.90 -3.72 -33.38
N GLY A 413 25.32 -2.52 -33.42
CA GLY A 413 24.01 -2.24 -32.83
C GLY A 413 22.93 -3.09 -33.49
N THR A 414 22.05 -3.69 -32.70
CA THR A 414 20.94 -4.49 -33.23
C THR A 414 19.85 -3.55 -33.72
N SER A 415 19.47 -3.63 -35.00
CA SER A 415 18.40 -2.80 -35.58
C SER A 415 17.14 -2.79 -34.69
N PRO A 416 16.55 -1.61 -34.41
CA PRO A 416 15.43 -1.50 -33.48
C PRO A 416 14.22 -2.28 -34.00
N ARG A 417 13.63 -3.10 -33.14
CA ARG A 417 12.42 -3.89 -33.43
C ARG A 417 11.20 -3.08 -33.02
N TYR A 418 10.34 -2.74 -33.99
CA TYR A 418 9.18 -1.86 -33.82
C TYR A 418 7.88 -2.66 -33.97
N PHE A 419 6.90 -2.34 -33.12
CA PHE A 419 5.65 -3.08 -32.96
C PHE A 419 4.46 -2.12 -32.83
N GLU A 420 3.33 -2.46 -33.48
CA GLU A 420 2.09 -1.69 -33.41
C GLU A 420 0.95 -2.45 -32.72
N CYS A 421 0.08 -1.71 -32.04
CA CYS A 421 -1.18 -2.19 -31.48
C CYS A 421 -2.30 -1.19 -31.81
N ARG A 422 -3.42 -1.67 -32.37
CA ARG A 422 -4.52 -0.83 -32.89
C ARG A 422 -5.87 -1.37 -32.42
N GLU A 423 -6.23 -1.08 -31.17
CA GLU A 423 -7.49 -1.51 -30.54
C GLU A 423 -8.33 -0.32 -30.06
N ALA A 424 -9.66 -0.46 -30.12
CA ALA A 424 -10.64 0.45 -29.49
C ALA A 424 -10.41 1.97 -29.74
N GLY A 425 -9.93 2.34 -30.93
CA GLY A 425 -9.66 3.74 -31.30
C GLY A 425 -8.29 4.28 -30.87
N ALA A 426 -7.44 3.46 -30.23
CA ALA A 426 -6.08 3.82 -29.86
C ALA A 426 -5.04 3.10 -30.74
N ALA A 427 -4.31 3.88 -31.55
CA ALA A 427 -3.17 3.40 -32.33
C ALA A 427 -1.87 3.71 -31.55
N LYS A 428 -1.18 2.67 -31.09
CA LYS A 428 0.02 2.77 -30.23
C LYS A 428 1.19 1.99 -30.83
N PHE A 429 2.40 2.49 -30.59
CA PHE A 429 3.63 1.77 -30.93
C PHE A 429 4.45 1.43 -29.69
N TRP A 430 5.29 0.41 -29.84
CA TRP A 430 6.32 0.02 -28.89
C TRP A 430 7.55 -0.46 -29.67
N GLU A 431 8.74 -0.06 -29.25
CA GLU A 431 10.00 -0.30 -29.95
C GLU A 431 11.09 -0.68 -28.95
N VAL A 432 11.99 -1.59 -29.34
CA VAL A 432 13.15 -1.97 -28.53
C VAL A 432 14.42 -2.05 -29.38
N CYS A 433 15.48 -1.40 -28.91
CA CYS A 433 16.85 -1.46 -29.44
C CYS A 433 17.78 -2.09 -28.38
N VAL A 434 18.81 -2.82 -28.82
CA VAL A 434 19.87 -3.37 -27.95
C VAL A 434 21.23 -3.01 -28.54
N GLU A 435 22.02 -2.28 -27.75
CA GLU A 435 23.33 -1.74 -28.11
C GLU A 435 24.33 -2.14 -27.03
N GLY A 436 25.06 -3.23 -27.28
CA GLY A 436 25.95 -3.83 -26.28
C GLY A 436 25.20 -4.20 -25.00
N THR A 437 25.60 -3.62 -23.88
CA THR A 437 25.00 -3.84 -22.55
C THR A 437 23.76 -2.97 -22.28
N ALA A 438 23.37 -2.08 -23.19
CA ALA A 438 22.20 -1.21 -23.03
C ALA A 438 21.01 -1.71 -23.85
N MET A 439 19.81 -1.67 -23.26
CA MET A 439 18.54 -1.84 -23.95
C MET A 439 17.75 -0.53 -23.84
N THR A 440 17.36 0.04 -24.97
CA THR A 440 16.49 1.23 -25.04
C THR A 440 15.11 0.82 -25.53
N VAL A 441 14.08 1.22 -24.80
CA VAL A 441 12.67 0.92 -25.11
C VAL A 441 11.92 2.23 -25.32
N ARG A 442 11.22 2.37 -26.45
CA ARG A 442 10.42 3.55 -26.81
C ARG A 442 8.95 3.18 -27.01
N TRP A 443 8.02 4.06 -26.66
CA TRP A 443 6.57 3.80 -26.79
C TRP A 443 5.76 5.09 -26.92
N GLY A 444 4.63 5.04 -27.62
CA GLY A 444 3.79 6.22 -27.78
C GLY A 444 2.51 5.96 -28.56
N LYS A 445 1.89 7.06 -29.01
CA LYS A 445 0.85 7.02 -30.06
C LYS A 445 1.55 6.98 -31.41
N ILE A 446 1.05 6.19 -32.37
CA ILE A 446 1.60 6.17 -33.73
C ILE A 446 1.50 7.59 -34.33
N GLY A 447 2.59 8.09 -34.92
CA GLY A 447 2.74 9.48 -35.34
C GLY A 447 3.12 10.46 -34.22
N THR A 448 3.86 10.01 -33.20
CA THR A 448 4.50 10.87 -32.17
C THR A 448 5.86 10.29 -31.79
N ASP A 449 6.80 11.13 -31.34
CA ASP A 449 8.14 10.68 -30.90
C ASP A 449 8.08 9.64 -29.77
N GLY A 450 7.06 9.78 -28.90
CA GLY A 450 6.80 8.91 -27.77
C GLY A 450 7.63 9.25 -26.53
N GLN A 451 7.71 8.28 -25.63
CA GLN A 451 8.57 8.28 -24.44
C GLN A 451 9.60 7.17 -24.60
N GLN A 452 10.82 7.37 -24.11
CA GLN A 452 11.88 6.36 -24.13
C GLN A 452 12.46 6.12 -22.74
N LYS A 453 12.99 4.91 -22.52
CA LYS A 453 13.75 4.54 -21.33
C LYS A 453 14.84 3.54 -21.69
N THR A 454 16.07 3.87 -21.30
CA THR A 454 17.23 2.97 -21.39
C THR A 454 17.44 2.24 -20.06
N LYS A 455 17.88 0.99 -20.13
CA LYS A 455 18.31 0.15 -19.00
C LYS A 455 19.62 -0.53 -19.36
N SER A 456 20.63 -0.41 -18.49
CA SER A 456 21.92 -1.08 -18.63
C SER A 456 21.93 -2.42 -17.89
N PHE A 457 22.71 -3.38 -18.41
CA PHE A 457 22.81 -4.74 -17.91
C PHE A 457 24.28 -5.14 -17.69
N ALA A 458 24.52 -6.23 -16.96
CA ALA A 458 25.88 -6.73 -16.70
C ALA A 458 26.57 -7.35 -17.93
N SER A 459 25.81 -7.75 -18.96
CA SER A 459 26.34 -8.28 -20.22
C SER A 459 25.36 -8.06 -21.39
N PRO A 460 25.82 -8.13 -22.66
CA PRO A 460 24.94 -8.01 -23.82
C PRO A 460 23.87 -9.12 -23.90
N GLU A 461 24.21 -10.34 -23.49
CA GLU A 461 23.28 -11.48 -23.48
C GLU A 461 22.18 -11.30 -22.43
N ALA A 462 22.47 -10.57 -21.34
CA ALA A 462 21.45 -10.18 -20.36
C ALA A 462 20.50 -9.12 -20.93
N ALA A 463 21.01 -8.11 -21.67
CA ALA A 463 20.18 -7.12 -22.34
C ALA A 463 19.30 -7.75 -23.44
N ALA A 464 19.88 -8.61 -24.30
CA ALA A 464 19.16 -9.31 -25.36
C ALA A 464 18.07 -10.26 -24.82
N ARG A 465 18.35 -10.96 -23.72
CA ARG A 465 17.38 -11.85 -23.04
C ARG A 465 16.21 -11.08 -22.42
N GLU A 466 16.45 -9.90 -21.85
CA GLU A 466 15.34 -9.05 -21.38
C GLU A 466 14.53 -8.48 -22.57
N ALA A 467 15.19 -8.02 -23.63
CA ALA A 467 14.51 -7.57 -24.84
C ALA A 467 13.61 -8.66 -25.44
N ALA A 468 14.09 -9.91 -25.51
CA ALA A 468 13.28 -11.06 -25.97
C ALA A 468 12.09 -11.35 -25.04
N SER A 469 12.26 -11.23 -23.72
CA SER A 469 11.18 -11.39 -22.74
C SER A 469 10.10 -10.29 -22.91
N LEU A 470 10.52 -9.04 -23.07
CA LEU A 470 9.61 -7.91 -23.32
C LEU A 470 8.89 -8.04 -24.67
N VAL A 471 9.56 -8.52 -25.72
CA VAL A 471 8.91 -8.81 -27.01
C VAL A 471 7.81 -9.87 -26.83
N ALA A 472 8.08 -10.98 -26.15
CA ALA A 472 7.07 -12.01 -25.87
C ALA A 472 5.89 -11.46 -25.04
N GLU A 473 6.18 -10.64 -24.03
CA GLU A 473 5.15 -9.95 -23.23
C GLU A 473 4.27 -9.05 -24.11
N LYS A 474 4.86 -8.33 -25.08
CA LYS A 474 4.15 -7.40 -25.97
C LYS A 474 3.31 -8.13 -27.00
N THR A 475 3.84 -9.16 -27.64
CA THR A 475 3.09 -9.99 -28.60
C THR A 475 1.89 -10.66 -27.91
N SER A 476 2.02 -11.12 -26.66
CA SER A 476 0.87 -11.65 -25.89
C SER A 476 -0.22 -10.62 -25.57
N LYS A 477 0.05 -9.32 -25.78
CA LYS A 477 -0.83 -8.18 -25.51
C LYS A 477 -1.33 -7.49 -26.79
N GLY A 478 -1.34 -8.20 -27.92
CA GLY A 478 -1.87 -7.69 -29.19
C GLY A 478 -0.99 -6.65 -29.88
N TYR A 479 0.33 -6.69 -29.64
CA TYR A 479 1.31 -5.95 -30.44
C TYR A 479 1.85 -6.84 -31.55
N HIS A 480 1.88 -6.31 -32.78
CA HIS A 480 2.38 -7.00 -33.97
C HIS A 480 3.66 -6.30 -34.45
N GLU A 481 4.70 -7.08 -34.74
CA GLU A 481 5.97 -6.56 -35.27
C GLU A 481 5.80 -6.08 -36.71
N THR A 482 6.31 -4.90 -37.03
CA THR A 482 6.27 -4.34 -38.39
C THR A 482 7.66 -3.87 -38.80
N LEU A 483 8.16 -4.40 -39.92
CA LEU A 483 9.47 -4.05 -40.47
C LEU A 483 9.49 -2.62 -41.04
N ASP A 484 8.33 -2.13 -41.49
CA ASP A 484 8.12 -0.74 -41.90
C ASP A 484 8.01 0.18 -40.67
N GLY A 485 9.18 0.49 -40.08
CA GLY A 485 9.32 1.53 -39.07
C GLY A 485 9.10 2.92 -39.67
N ASN A 486 7.84 3.26 -39.96
CA ASN A 486 7.44 4.56 -40.51
C ASN A 486 7.55 5.66 -39.44
N ARG A 487 8.79 6.12 -39.24
CA ARG A 487 9.20 7.19 -38.31
C ARG A 487 8.48 8.51 -38.54
#